data_AF-A0A7C5JPG2-F1
#
_entry.id   AF-A0A7C5JPG2-F1
#
_cell.length_a   1.000
_cell.length_b   1.000
_cell.length_c   1.000
_cell.angle_alpha   90.00
_cell.angle_beta   90.00
_cell.angle_gamma   90.00
#
_symmetry.space_group_name_H-M   'P 1'
#
loop_
_entity.id
_entity.type
_entity.pdbx_description
1 polymer ?
#
loop_
_entity_poly.entity_id
_entity_poly.type
_entity_poly.pdbx_seq_one_letter_code
_entity_poly.pdbx_strand_id
1 'polypeptide(L)'
;MLWDNIKKDIDTIEQNNECIEKYFNNLSSKFCLLNQSPNNFGDSIIILLVQHPKLFSKNFLFKFSVNNAYCLQDLQRETLKKLIESSIIPFERYFHELVCNYNINAFNDILYEFSNVDDLKKIKTDFLEDNLSASDILILKNLATLSVLGDESIENALMDFIRDIFLESKELFDSKPRLMLSLYTKVLPSTIALFKSKSSVLNSLYLFENNLSISSGLIYFDSLYYDLIIKPKIDPNVWIYIRPSRMKEKKIEIISKILHDDSIWKDNIKLEK
;
A
#
# COMPACT_ATOMS: atom_id res chain seq x y z
N MET A 1 45.09 -9.41 18.12
CA MET A 1 44.43 -9.92 19.35
C MET A 1 43.21 -9.08 19.76
N LEU A 2 43.30 -7.77 20.02
CA LEU A 2 42.11 -6.95 20.32
C LEU A 2 41.18 -6.77 19.11
N TRP A 3 41.77 -6.57 17.92
CA TRP A 3 41.02 -6.47 16.66
C TRP A 3 40.35 -7.79 16.26
N ASP A 4 41.00 -8.93 16.48
CA ASP A 4 40.43 -10.24 16.16
C ASP A 4 39.24 -10.58 17.06
N ASN A 5 39.22 -10.10 18.31
CA ASN A 5 38.09 -10.26 19.24
C ASN A 5 36.94 -9.30 18.94
N ILE A 6 37.23 -8.03 18.60
CA ILE A 6 36.20 -7.07 18.14
C ILE A 6 35.56 -7.55 16.83
N LYS A 7 36.36 -8.10 15.92
CA LYS A 7 35.87 -8.69 14.68
C LYS A 7 35.04 -9.94 14.94
N LYS A 8 35.44 -10.81 15.87
CA LYS A 8 34.62 -11.96 16.31
C LYS A 8 33.29 -11.54 16.93
N ASP A 9 33.26 -10.49 17.74
CA ASP A 9 32.03 -9.98 18.34
C ASP A 9 31.13 -9.33 17.29
N ILE A 10 31.69 -8.63 16.29
CA ILE A 10 30.97 -8.09 15.13
C ILE A 10 30.44 -9.22 14.22
N ASP A 11 31.24 -10.24 13.92
CA ASP A 11 30.84 -11.40 13.11
C ASP A 11 29.80 -12.28 13.84
N THR A 12 29.84 -12.34 15.17
CA THR A 12 28.83 -13.00 16.02
C THR A 12 27.54 -12.16 16.11
N ILE A 13 27.63 -10.82 16.05
CA ILE A 13 26.48 -9.93 15.88
C ILE A 13 25.87 -10.10 14.49
N GLU A 14 26.67 -10.27 13.43
CA GLU A 14 26.16 -10.52 12.07
C GLU A 14 25.44 -11.86 11.94
N GLN A 15 25.91 -12.93 12.60
CA GLN A 15 25.16 -14.20 12.67
C GLN A 15 23.93 -14.12 13.59
N ASN A 16 23.94 -13.24 14.60
CA ASN A 16 22.77 -12.94 15.42
C ASN A 16 21.76 -12.02 14.73
N ASN A 17 22.17 -11.23 13.73
CA ASN A 17 21.28 -10.31 13.02
C ASN A 17 20.18 -11.05 12.26
N GLU A 18 20.42 -12.23 11.69
CA GLU A 18 19.35 -13.05 11.10
C GLU A 18 18.34 -13.54 12.15
N CYS A 19 18.82 -13.96 13.32
CA CYS A 19 17.97 -14.36 14.44
C CYS A 19 17.16 -13.19 14.99
N ILE A 20 17.78 -12.00 15.11
CA ILE A 20 17.15 -10.75 15.52
C ILE A 20 16.11 -10.34 14.48
N GLU A 21 16.45 -10.28 13.20
CA GLU A 21 15.52 -9.89 12.14
C GLU A 21 14.35 -10.89 12.03
N LYS A 22 14.58 -12.19 12.20
CA LYS A 22 13.50 -13.20 12.24
C LYS A 22 12.59 -13.01 13.46
N TYR A 23 13.17 -12.76 14.63
CA TYR A 23 12.42 -12.45 15.85
C TYR A 23 11.57 -11.18 15.69
N PHE A 24 12.16 -10.11 15.15
CA PHE A 24 11.48 -8.85 14.92
C PHE A 24 10.47 -8.91 13.77
N ASN A 25 10.67 -9.74 12.74
CA ASN A 25 9.62 -10.03 11.76
C ASN A 25 8.39 -10.69 12.42
N ASN A 26 8.61 -11.57 13.41
CA ASN A 26 7.53 -12.20 14.17
C ASN A 26 6.85 -11.22 15.15
N LEU A 27 7.60 -10.29 15.73
CA LEU A 27 7.01 -9.20 16.50
C LEU A 27 6.23 -8.25 15.60
N SER A 28 6.76 -7.91 14.43
CA SER A 28 6.09 -7.07 13.43
C SER A 28 4.76 -7.67 13.01
N SER A 29 4.66 -8.98 12.77
CA SER A 29 3.39 -9.61 12.38
C SER A 29 2.34 -9.60 13.50
N LYS A 30 2.76 -9.37 14.75
CA LYS A 30 1.90 -9.26 15.93
C LYS A 30 1.79 -7.83 16.45
N PHE A 31 2.46 -6.86 15.84
CA PHE A 31 2.64 -5.53 16.40
C PHE A 31 1.30 -4.85 16.67
N CYS A 32 0.34 -4.93 15.75
CA CYS A 32 -0.96 -4.30 15.96
C CYS A 32 -1.75 -4.88 17.13
N LEU A 33 -1.63 -6.19 17.40
CA LEU A 33 -2.22 -6.81 18.59
C LEU A 33 -1.52 -6.31 19.87
N LEU A 34 -0.19 -6.23 19.83
CA LEU A 34 0.61 -5.75 20.96
C LEU A 34 0.39 -4.25 21.23
N ASN A 35 0.15 -3.44 20.19
CA ASN A 35 -0.04 -2.00 20.31
C ASN A 35 -1.41 -1.61 20.85
N GLN A 36 -2.38 -2.53 20.80
CA GLN A 36 -3.69 -2.39 21.44
C GLN A 36 -3.67 -2.83 22.90
N SER A 37 -2.57 -3.43 23.38
CA SER A 37 -2.46 -3.92 24.75
C SER A 37 -2.12 -2.78 25.73
N PRO A 38 -2.70 -2.76 26.94
CA PRO A 38 -2.52 -1.68 27.92
C PRO A 38 -1.09 -1.54 28.51
N ASN A 39 -0.15 -2.40 28.11
CA ASN A 39 1.20 -2.48 28.70
C ASN A 39 2.29 -1.77 27.87
N ASN A 40 1.93 -0.87 26.94
CA ASN A 40 2.88 -0.08 26.12
C ASN A 40 3.94 -0.93 25.38
N PHE A 41 3.62 -2.18 25.01
CA PHE A 41 4.53 -3.05 24.26
C PHE A 41 4.89 -2.47 22.89
N GLY A 42 3.93 -1.81 22.23
CA GLY A 42 4.19 -1.15 20.95
C GLY A 42 5.23 -0.04 21.08
N ASP A 43 5.14 0.81 22.12
CA ASP A 43 6.13 1.86 22.37
C ASP A 43 7.53 1.29 22.56
N SER A 44 7.65 0.17 23.27
CA SER A 44 8.93 -0.50 23.48
C SER A 44 9.55 -0.98 22.15
N ILE A 45 8.73 -1.48 21.23
CA ILE A 45 9.19 -1.88 19.88
C ILE A 45 9.64 -0.64 19.09
N ILE A 46 8.90 0.46 19.14
CA ILE A 46 9.28 1.71 18.46
C ILE A 46 10.58 2.27 19.04
N ILE A 47 10.73 2.30 20.36
CA ILE A 47 11.96 2.74 21.05
C ILE A 47 13.14 1.89 20.58
N LEU A 48 13.00 0.57 20.48
CA LEU A 48 14.06 -0.31 19.98
C LEU A 48 14.46 0.04 18.55
N LEU A 49 13.49 0.25 17.65
CA LEU A 49 13.75 0.67 16.27
C LEU A 49 14.52 2.01 16.21
N VAL A 50 14.18 2.94 17.08
CA VAL A 50 14.74 4.31 17.10
C VAL A 50 16.11 4.37 17.74
N GLN A 51 16.30 3.70 18.88
CA GLN A 51 17.54 3.77 19.65
C GLN A 51 18.63 2.84 19.11
N HIS A 52 18.24 1.78 18.39
CA HIS A 52 19.17 0.79 17.86
C HIS A 52 19.00 0.55 16.36
N PRO A 53 19.03 1.59 15.51
CA PRO A 53 18.80 1.46 14.06
C PRO A 53 19.85 0.57 13.38
N LYS A 54 21.04 0.42 13.96
CA LYS A 54 22.10 -0.47 13.46
C LYS A 54 21.77 -1.97 13.59
N LEU A 55 20.82 -2.33 14.45
CA LEU A 55 20.37 -3.73 14.60
C LEU A 55 19.40 -4.15 13.49
N PHE A 56 18.94 -3.20 12.67
CA PHE A 56 17.90 -3.43 11.68
C PHE A 56 18.35 -2.94 10.31
N SER A 57 18.03 -3.71 9.28
CA SER A 57 18.19 -3.22 7.91
C SER A 57 17.19 -2.09 7.65
N LYS A 58 17.55 -1.12 6.79
CA LYS A 58 16.61 -0.09 6.32
C LYS A 58 15.34 -0.72 5.71
N ASN A 59 15.52 -1.81 4.97
CA ASN A 59 14.42 -2.55 4.38
C ASN A 59 13.48 -3.15 5.45
N PHE A 60 14.00 -3.62 6.58
CA PHE A 60 13.18 -4.06 7.71
C PHE A 60 12.35 -2.90 8.27
N LEU A 61 12.97 -1.74 8.53
CA LEU A 61 12.27 -0.54 9.00
C LEU A 61 11.14 -0.16 8.05
N PHE A 62 11.41 -0.06 6.74
CA PHE A 62 10.39 0.33 5.75
C PHE A 62 9.25 -0.67 5.65
N LYS A 63 9.57 -1.97 5.61
CA LYS A 63 8.56 -3.03 5.62
C LYS A 63 7.71 -2.99 6.89
N PHE A 64 8.34 -2.82 8.05
CA PHE A 64 7.63 -2.65 9.33
C PHE A 64 6.70 -1.44 9.28
N SER A 65 7.21 -0.29 8.85
CA SER A 65 6.50 0.98 8.78
C SER A 65 5.31 0.95 7.82
N VAL A 66 5.41 0.26 6.68
CA VAL A 66 4.29 0.06 5.75
C VAL A 66 3.26 -0.90 6.33
N ASN A 67 3.69 -2.08 6.78
CA ASN A 67 2.76 -3.13 7.23
C ASN A 67 1.98 -2.75 8.48
N ASN A 68 2.56 -1.93 9.36
CA ASN A 68 1.97 -1.55 10.64
C ASN A 68 1.42 -0.13 10.68
N ALA A 69 1.49 0.61 9.55
CA ALA A 69 1.09 2.02 9.48
C ALA A 69 -0.30 2.27 10.08
N TYR A 70 -1.22 1.33 9.95
CA TYR A 70 -2.62 1.48 10.34
C TYR A 70 -2.89 1.32 11.84
N CYS A 71 -1.95 0.79 12.61
CA CYS A 71 -2.15 0.52 14.02
C CYS A 71 -1.19 1.31 14.90
N LEU A 72 -0.35 2.17 14.32
CA LEU A 72 0.49 3.12 15.05
C LEU A 72 -0.35 4.22 15.72
N GLN A 73 -0.01 4.53 16.96
CA GLN A 73 -0.49 5.72 17.64
C GLN A 73 0.19 6.98 17.09
N ASP A 74 -0.40 8.15 17.28
CA ASP A 74 0.08 9.41 16.70
C ASP A 74 1.55 9.70 17.04
N LEU A 75 1.95 9.57 18.32
CA LEU A 75 3.34 9.80 18.74
C LEU A 75 4.33 8.80 18.12
N GLN A 76 3.94 7.54 17.98
CA GLN A 76 4.74 6.49 17.34
C GLN A 76 4.92 6.79 15.85
N ARG A 77 3.83 7.22 15.19
CA ARG A 77 3.83 7.63 13.78
C ARG A 77 4.76 8.80 13.55
N GLU A 78 4.68 9.85 14.37
CA GLU A 78 5.57 11.01 14.29
C GLU A 78 7.04 10.65 14.51
N THR A 79 7.30 9.73 15.44
CA THR A 79 8.66 9.25 15.70
C THR A 79 9.23 8.49 14.50
N LEU A 80 8.46 7.57 13.93
CA LEU A 80 8.86 6.81 12.74
C LEU A 80 8.98 7.70 11.52
N LYS A 81 8.11 8.70 11.34
CA LYS A 81 8.15 9.67 10.24
C LYS A 81 9.53 10.30 10.12
N LYS A 82 10.07 10.84 11.22
CA LYS A 82 11.40 11.47 11.25
C LYS A 82 12.53 10.53 10.82
N LEU A 83 12.46 9.26 11.23
CA LEU A 83 13.45 8.24 10.83
C LEU A 83 13.33 7.88 9.36
N ILE A 84 12.10 7.75 8.86
CA ILE A 84 11.82 7.46 7.45
C ILE A 84 12.30 8.61 6.58
N GLU A 85 11.91 9.85 6.88
CA GLU A 85 12.27 11.05 6.12
C GLU A 85 13.78 11.22 5.95
N SER A 86 14.57 10.91 6.98
CA SER A 86 16.04 10.98 6.93
C SER A 86 16.71 9.82 6.19
N SER A 87 15.98 8.75 5.88
CA SER A 87 16.56 7.50 5.36
C SER A 87 16.04 7.08 3.99
N ILE A 88 14.84 7.56 3.62
CA ILE A 88 14.12 7.18 2.41
C ILE A 88 14.75 7.83 1.18
N ILE A 89 14.88 7.05 0.11
CA ILE A 89 15.40 7.51 -1.18
C ILE A 89 14.24 7.51 -2.18
N PRO A 90 14.10 8.55 -3.02
CA PRO A 90 13.04 8.62 -4.02
C PRO A 90 12.95 7.36 -4.88
N PHE A 91 11.72 6.90 -5.07
CA PHE A 91 11.36 5.77 -5.95
C PHE A 91 11.95 4.40 -5.57
N GLU A 92 12.57 4.27 -4.40
CA GLU A 92 12.93 2.96 -3.84
C GLU A 92 11.70 2.13 -3.47
N ARG A 93 11.94 0.85 -3.15
CA ARG A 93 10.91 -0.04 -2.62
C ARG A 93 10.24 0.61 -1.40
N TYR A 94 8.90 0.61 -1.40
CA TYR A 94 8.05 1.24 -0.37
C TYR A 94 7.99 2.77 -0.39
N PHE A 95 8.66 3.46 -1.33
CA PHE A 95 8.73 4.92 -1.32
C PHE A 95 7.33 5.56 -1.27
N HIS A 96 6.47 5.24 -2.24
CA HIS A 96 5.12 5.81 -2.33
C HIS A 96 4.26 5.44 -1.12
N GLU A 97 4.32 4.17 -0.68
CA GLU A 97 3.57 3.70 0.47
C GLU A 97 3.98 4.43 1.75
N LEU A 98 5.28 4.69 1.95
CA LEU A 98 5.78 5.44 3.10
C LEU A 98 5.39 6.92 3.01
N VAL A 99 5.58 7.56 1.86
CA VAL A 99 5.19 8.96 1.64
C VAL A 99 3.70 9.15 1.91
N CYS A 100 2.85 8.29 1.32
CA CYS A 100 1.42 8.30 1.58
C CYS A 100 1.14 8.04 3.07
N ASN A 101 1.63 6.94 3.65
CA ASN A 101 1.28 6.53 5.03
C ASN A 101 1.67 7.54 6.10
N TYR A 102 2.75 8.29 5.90
CA TYR A 102 3.30 9.25 6.88
C TYR A 102 3.12 10.73 6.46
N ASN A 103 2.43 11.00 5.35
CA ASN A 103 2.17 12.34 4.83
C ASN A 103 3.46 13.19 4.71
N ILE A 104 4.42 12.68 3.92
CA ILE A 104 5.74 13.28 3.77
C ILE A 104 5.74 14.22 2.55
N ASN A 105 5.53 15.51 2.78
CA ASN A 105 5.42 16.52 1.71
C ASN A 105 6.77 16.95 1.11
N ALA A 106 7.89 16.56 1.73
CA ALA A 106 9.24 16.96 1.30
C ALA A 106 9.61 16.50 -0.12
N PHE A 107 8.84 15.57 -0.71
CA PHE A 107 9.09 15.01 -2.03
C PHE A 107 8.13 15.53 -3.11
N ASN A 108 7.27 16.51 -2.81
CA ASN A 108 6.29 17.03 -3.78
C ASN A 108 6.95 17.51 -5.08
N ASP A 109 8.03 18.29 -4.99
CA ASP A 109 8.72 18.83 -6.17
C ASP A 109 9.25 17.71 -7.08
N ILE A 110 9.85 16.67 -6.49
CA ILE A 110 10.34 15.51 -7.23
C ILE A 110 9.17 14.73 -7.83
N LEU A 111 8.06 14.54 -7.10
CA LEU A 111 6.89 13.86 -7.65
C LEU A 111 6.32 14.60 -8.87
N TYR A 112 6.23 15.93 -8.82
CA TYR A 112 5.80 16.76 -9.95
C TYR A 112 6.80 16.75 -11.12
N GLU A 113 8.10 16.74 -10.85
CA GLU A 113 9.13 16.66 -11.90
C GLU A 113 8.99 15.38 -12.75
N PHE A 114 8.59 14.27 -12.12
CA PHE A 114 8.46 12.97 -12.74
C PHE A 114 7.01 12.55 -13.00
N SER A 115 6.05 13.48 -13.05
CA SER A 115 4.68 13.16 -13.45
C SER A 115 3.87 14.35 -13.97
N ASN A 116 3.02 14.09 -14.97
CA ASN A 116 2.04 15.04 -15.45
C ASN A 116 0.68 14.34 -15.67
N VAL A 117 -0.41 14.98 -15.27
CA VAL A 117 -1.79 14.49 -15.50
C VAL A 117 -2.08 14.32 -17.00
N ASP A 118 -1.47 15.15 -17.86
CA ASP A 118 -1.62 15.04 -19.32
C ASP A 118 -1.10 13.69 -19.88
N ASP A 119 -0.18 13.03 -19.16
CA ASP A 119 0.35 11.72 -19.56
C ASP A 119 -0.70 10.61 -19.48
N LEU A 120 -1.78 10.79 -18.72
CA LEU A 120 -2.83 9.77 -18.57
C LEU A 120 -3.43 9.34 -19.92
N LYS A 121 -3.52 10.26 -20.89
CA LYS A 121 -4.01 9.94 -22.23
C LYS A 121 -3.06 8.99 -22.98
N LYS A 122 -1.76 9.25 -22.89
CA LYS A 122 -0.72 8.40 -23.48
C LYS A 122 -0.71 7.03 -22.79
N ILE A 123 -0.71 7.02 -21.45
CA ILE A 123 -0.72 5.80 -20.63
C ILE A 123 -1.95 4.93 -20.96
N LYS A 124 -3.11 5.55 -21.21
CA LYS A 124 -4.32 4.85 -21.67
C LYS A 124 -4.07 4.14 -23.00
N THR A 125 -3.50 4.83 -23.99
CA THR A 125 -3.14 4.24 -25.29
C THR A 125 -2.16 3.07 -25.10
N ASP A 126 -1.08 3.28 -24.36
CA ASP A 126 -0.06 2.24 -24.09
C ASP A 126 -0.67 1.03 -23.37
N PHE A 127 -1.62 1.26 -22.46
CA PHE A 127 -2.37 0.19 -21.79
C PHE A 127 -3.21 -0.63 -22.77
N LEU A 128 -4.01 0.00 -23.63
CA LEU A 128 -4.90 -0.71 -24.57
C LEU A 128 -4.13 -1.49 -25.65
N GLU A 129 -2.89 -1.08 -25.90
CA GLU A 129 -1.92 -1.78 -26.74
C GLU A 129 -1.14 -2.89 -26.01
N ASP A 130 -1.41 -3.13 -24.71
CA ASP A 130 -0.70 -4.06 -23.83
C ASP A 130 0.82 -3.77 -23.73
N ASN A 131 1.17 -2.47 -23.78
CA ASN A 131 2.55 -1.97 -23.85
C ASN A 131 2.91 -1.00 -22.71
N LEU A 132 2.27 -1.12 -21.54
CA LEU A 132 2.61 -0.31 -20.37
C LEU A 132 4.07 -0.47 -19.96
N SER A 133 4.80 0.64 -19.96
CA SER A 133 6.19 0.71 -19.54
C SER A 133 6.34 0.90 -18.02
N ALA A 134 7.55 0.68 -17.51
CA ALA A 134 7.87 0.99 -16.11
C ALA A 134 7.73 2.49 -15.79
N SER A 135 7.95 3.35 -16.79
CA SER A 135 7.77 4.81 -16.65
C SER A 135 6.31 5.17 -16.48
N ASP A 136 5.40 4.55 -17.22
CA ASP A 136 3.96 4.80 -17.11
C ASP A 136 3.46 4.41 -15.72
N ILE A 137 3.96 3.29 -15.19
CA ILE A 137 3.67 2.85 -13.81
C ILE A 137 4.21 3.83 -12.77
N LEU A 138 5.42 4.37 -12.98
CA LEU A 138 5.98 5.38 -12.08
C LEU A 138 5.15 6.67 -12.08
N ILE A 139 4.72 7.14 -13.25
CA ILE A 139 3.85 8.33 -13.38
C ILE A 139 2.54 8.12 -12.62
N LEU A 140 1.88 6.97 -12.80
CA LEU A 140 0.65 6.65 -12.06
C LEU A 140 0.87 6.68 -10.54
N LYS A 141 1.97 6.09 -10.05
CA LYS A 141 2.31 6.11 -8.63
C LYS A 141 2.58 7.52 -8.11
N ASN A 142 3.30 8.34 -8.88
CA ASN A 142 3.60 9.72 -8.53
C ASN A 142 2.33 10.55 -8.41
N LEU A 143 1.45 10.49 -9.42
CA LEU A 143 0.15 11.17 -9.40
C LEU A 143 -0.70 10.71 -8.21
N ALA A 144 -0.77 9.40 -7.95
CA ALA A 144 -1.54 8.88 -6.83
C ALA A 144 -0.95 9.25 -5.47
N THR A 145 0.37 9.45 -5.40
CA THR A 145 1.03 9.97 -4.19
C THR A 145 0.68 11.43 -3.99
N LEU A 146 0.78 12.27 -5.03
CA LEU A 146 0.43 13.70 -4.97
C LEU A 146 -1.03 13.93 -4.56
N SER A 147 -1.94 13.07 -5.04
CA SER A 147 -3.35 13.19 -4.67
C SER A 147 -3.57 12.97 -3.16
N VAL A 148 -2.85 12.02 -2.56
CA VAL A 148 -2.89 11.78 -1.11
C VAL A 148 -2.26 12.93 -0.31
N LEU A 149 -1.26 13.62 -0.87
CA LEU A 149 -0.60 14.75 -0.22
C LEU A 149 -1.38 16.08 -0.37
N GLY A 150 -2.52 16.08 -1.08
CA GLY A 150 -3.48 17.18 -1.04
C GLY A 150 -4.02 17.66 -2.39
N ASP A 151 -3.61 17.09 -3.54
CA ASP A 151 -4.17 17.49 -4.84
C ASP A 151 -5.39 16.63 -5.24
N GLU A 152 -6.57 17.05 -4.79
CA GLU A 152 -7.84 16.36 -5.09
C GLU A 152 -8.16 16.30 -6.59
N SER A 153 -7.64 17.22 -7.41
CA SER A 153 -7.89 17.23 -8.85
C SER A 153 -7.22 16.03 -9.54
N ILE A 154 -6.04 15.63 -9.05
CA ILE A 154 -5.32 14.45 -9.53
C ILE A 154 -6.07 13.17 -9.15
N GLU A 155 -6.65 13.09 -7.95
CA GLU A 155 -7.44 11.91 -7.54
C GLU A 155 -8.61 11.69 -8.50
N ASN A 156 -9.36 12.76 -8.81
CA ASN A 156 -10.47 12.69 -9.76
C ASN A 156 -10.02 12.27 -11.16
N ALA A 157 -8.93 12.84 -11.68
CA ALA A 157 -8.39 12.50 -12.98
C ALA A 157 -7.97 11.01 -13.06
N LEU A 158 -7.33 10.50 -12.01
CA LEU A 158 -6.95 9.08 -11.93
C LEU A 158 -8.17 8.16 -11.82
N MET A 159 -9.20 8.57 -11.06
CA MET A 159 -10.45 7.80 -10.95
C MET A 159 -11.18 7.72 -12.29
N ASP A 160 -11.26 8.81 -13.04
CA ASP A 160 -11.82 8.84 -14.39
C ASP A 160 -11.00 7.97 -15.36
N PHE A 161 -9.67 8.08 -15.32
CA PHE A 161 -8.77 7.22 -16.09
C PHE A 161 -9.00 5.73 -15.81
N ILE A 162 -9.15 5.33 -14.55
CA ILE A 162 -9.36 3.93 -14.16
C ILE A 162 -10.74 3.42 -14.59
N ARG A 163 -11.77 4.27 -14.51
CA ARG A 163 -13.10 3.95 -15.03
C ARG A 163 -13.06 3.67 -16.51
N ASP A 164 -12.43 4.54 -17.27
CA ASP A 164 -12.30 4.43 -18.72
C ASP A 164 -11.58 3.14 -19.15
N ILE A 165 -10.38 2.89 -18.62
CA ILE A 165 -9.62 1.68 -18.99
C ILE A 165 -10.32 0.40 -18.55
N PHE A 166 -11.10 0.43 -17.45
CA PHE A 166 -11.88 -0.72 -17.03
C PHE A 166 -13.01 -1.03 -18.00
N LEU A 167 -13.79 -0.02 -18.40
CA LEU A 167 -14.90 -0.19 -19.33
C LEU A 167 -14.39 -0.78 -20.65
N GLU A 168 -13.31 -0.22 -21.20
CA GLU A 168 -12.71 -0.71 -22.44
C GLU A 168 -12.09 -2.11 -22.28
N SER A 169 -11.40 -2.38 -21.16
CA SER A 169 -10.87 -3.72 -20.87
C SER A 169 -11.97 -4.78 -20.74
N LYS A 170 -13.12 -4.39 -20.19
CA LYS A 170 -14.28 -5.27 -20.02
C LYS A 170 -14.89 -5.61 -21.37
N GLU A 171 -15.03 -4.63 -22.26
CA GLU A 171 -15.52 -4.84 -23.64
C GLU A 171 -14.58 -5.72 -24.45
N LEU A 172 -13.26 -5.54 -24.28
CA LEU A 172 -12.24 -6.29 -25.00
C LEU A 172 -11.88 -7.63 -24.35
N PHE A 173 -12.50 -8.00 -23.22
CA PHE A 173 -12.03 -9.09 -22.36
C PHE A 173 -11.84 -10.42 -23.10
N ASP A 174 -12.78 -10.79 -23.97
CA ASP A 174 -12.71 -12.06 -24.72
C ASP A 174 -11.53 -12.09 -25.71
N SER A 175 -11.17 -10.94 -26.28
CA SER A 175 -10.10 -10.80 -27.27
C SER A 175 -8.73 -10.48 -26.65
N LYS A 176 -8.73 -9.76 -25.52
CA LYS A 176 -7.54 -9.25 -24.83
C LYS A 176 -7.65 -9.40 -23.31
N PRO A 177 -7.75 -10.62 -22.76
CA PRO A 177 -7.92 -10.84 -21.32
C PRO A 177 -6.73 -10.33 -20.48
N ARG A 178 -5.56 -10.14 -21.10
CA ARG A 178 -4.38 -9.56 -20.47
C ARG A 178 -4.58 -8.12 -20.01
N LEU A 179 -5.43 -7.34 -20.67
CA LEU A 179 -5.73 -5.97 -20.25
C LEU A 179 -6.34 -5.93 -18.85
N MET A 180 -7.33 -6.80 -18.61
CA MET A 180 -7.93 -6.93 -17.28
C MET A 180 -6.91 -7.41 -16.25
N LEU A 181 -6.00 -8.33 -16.62
CA LEU A 181 -4.91 -8.72 -15.72
C LEU A 181 -3.96 -7.55 -15.40
N SER A 182 -3.53 -6.80 -16.41
CA SER A 182 -2.67 -5.63 -16.26
C SER A 182 -3.33 -4.52 -15.43
N LEU A 183 -4.64 -4.32 -15.56
CA LEU A 183 -5.40 -3.40 -14.72
C LEU A 183 -5.24 -3.78 -13.24
N TYR A 184 -5.56 -5.03 -12.87
CA TYR A 184 -5.57 -5.46 -11.47
C TYR A 184 -4.17 -5.68 -10.87
N THR A 185 -3.15 -5.96 -11.69
CA THR A 185 -1.80 -6.30 -11.20
C THR A 185 -0.78 -5.17 -11.36
N LYS A 186 -1.04 -4.17 -12.22
CA LYS A 186 -0.12 -3.05 -12.45
C LYS A 186 -0.77 -1.70 -12.15
N VAL A 187 -1.95 -1.43 -12.71
CA VAL A 187 -2.59 -0.10 -12.63
C VAL A 187 -3.23 0.16 -11.27
N LEU A 188 -4.11 -0.73 -10.79
CA LEU A 188 -4.78 -0.56 -9.50
C LEU A 188 -3.78 -0.46 -8.32
N PRO A 189 -2.71 -1.28 -8.25
CA PRO A 189 -1.68 -1.14 -7.20
C PRO A 189 -0.92 0.19 -7.27
N SER A 190 -0.89 0.82 -8.44
CA SER A 190 -0.17 2.07 -8.68
C SER A 190 -1.07 3.30 -8.59
N THR A 191 -2.35 3.12 -8.26
CA THR A 191 -3.34 4.20 -8.21
C THR A 191 -4.23 4.05 -6.96
N ILE A 192 -5.45 3.49 -7.08
CA ILE A 192 -6.45 3.42 -6.00
C ILE A 192 -5.95 2.66 -4.76
N ALA A 193 -4.98 1.76 -4.92
CA ALA A 193 -4.38 1.10 -3.76
C ALA A 193 -3.72 2.11 -2.80
N LEU A 194 -3.13 3.18 -3.33
CA LEU A 194 -2.45 4.24 -2.59
C LEU A 194 -3.42 5.29 -2.01
N PHE A 195 -4.58 5.50 -2.64
CA PHE A 195 -5.57 6.45 -2.15
C PHE A 195 -6.01 6.13 -0.72
N LYS A 196 -6.22 7.17 0.08
CA LYS A 196 -6.71 7.05 1.46
C LYS A 196 -8.20 7.30 1.59
N SER A 197 -8.78 8.04 0.66
CA SER A 197 -10.16 8.48 0.74
C SER A 197 -11.14 7.30 0.67
N LYS A 198 -12.13 7.32 1.57
CA LYS A 198 -13.29 6.43 1.48
C LYS A 198 -14.07 6.65 0.18
N SER A 199 -14.17 7.90 -0.27
CA SER A 199 -14.90 8.27 -1.49
C SER A 199 -14.34 7.59 -2.72
N SER A 200 -13.02 7.56 -2.93
CA SER A 200 -12.45 6.88 -4.09
C SER A 200 -12.71 5.39 -4.09
N VAL A 201 -12.66 4.74 -2.92
CA VAL A 201 -12.99 3.32 -2.82
C VAL A 201 -14.46 3.04 -3.11
N LEU A 202 -15.37 3.91 -2.65
CA LEU A 202 -16.78 3.84 -3.00
C LEU A 202 -17.00 4.02 -4.50
N ASN A 203 -16.33 5.02 -5.09
CA ASN A 203 -16.41 5.29 -6.52
C ASN A 203 -15.83 4.17 -7.38
N SER A 204 -14.90 3.36 -6.84
CA SER A 204 -14.31 2.22 -7.55
C SER A 204 -15.02 0.88 -7.29
N LEU A 205 -16.11 0.83 -6.51
CA LEU A 205 -16.82 -0.42 -6.22
C LEU A 205 -17.32 -1.16 -7.47
N TYR A 206 -17.52 -0.47 -8.59
CA TYR A 206 -17.85 -1.12 -9.87
C TYR A 206 -16.77 -2.15 -10.32
N LEU A 207 -15.50 -1.96 -9.93
CA LEU A 207 -14.41 -2.92 -10.17
C LEU A 207 -14.59 -4.21 -9.37
N PHE A 208 -15.17 -4.09 -8.17
CA PHE A 208 -15.52 -5.22 -7.34
C PHE A 208 -16.77 -5.94 -7.87
N GLU A 209 -17.70 -5.19 -8.46
CA GLU A 209 -18.94 -5.69 -9.06
C GLU A 209 -18.73 -6.62 -10.26
N ASN A 210 -17.56 -6.56 -10.88
CA ASN A 210 -17.16 -7.39 -12.00
C ASN A 210 -17.07 -8.89 -11.67
N ASN A 211 -17.80 -9.74 -12.40
CA ASN A 211 -17.81 -11.21 -12.21
C ASN A 211 -16.95 -11.97 -13.24
N LEU A 212 -16.07 -11.26 -13.97
CA LEU A 212 -15.16 -11.88 -14.94
C LEU A 212 -14.14 -12.79 -14.25
N SER A 213 -13.79 -13.90 -14.90
CA SER A 213 -12.77 -14.85 -14.44
C SER A 213 -12.07 -15.50 -15.63
N ILE A 214 -10.79 -15.84 -15.49
CA ILE A 214 -10.02 -16.54 -16.53
C ILE A 214 -9.92 -18.02 -16.17
N SER A 215 -10.41 -18.88 -17.06
CA SER A 215 -10.53 -20.34 -16.85
C SER A 215 -9.18 -21.07 -16.80
N SER A 216 -8.12 -20.52 -17.40
CA SER A 216 -6.80 -21.15 -17.49
C SER A 216 -5.93 -21.03 -16.22
N GLY A 217 -6.51 -20.61 -15.09
CA GLY A 217 -5.75 -20.46 -13.84
C GLY A 217 -6.52 -19.87 -12.65
N LEU A 218 -7.86 -19.93 -12.64
CA LEU A 218 -8.72 -19.47 -11.54
C LEU A 218 -8.36 -18.07 -10.98
N ILE A 219 -8.14 -17.09 -11.87
CA ILE A 219 -7.96 -15.69 -11.43
C ILE A 219 -9.33 -15.08 -11.19
N TYR A 220 -9.58 -14.69 -9.95
CA TYR A 220 -10.81 -14.04 -9.46
C TYR A 220 -10.54 -12.55 -9.25
N PHE A 221 -10.96 -11.71 -10.20
CA PHE A 221 -10.70 -10.27 -10.17
C PHE A 221 -11.36 -9.58 -8.97
N ASP A 222 -12.54 -10.02 -8.56
CA ASP A 222 -13.20 -9.58 -7.33
C ASP A 222 -12.34 -9.85 -6.09
N SER A 223 -11.75 -11.05 -5.99
CA SER A 223 -10.81 -11.39 -4.92
C SER A 223 -9.56 -10.52 -4.94
N LEU A 224 -8.98 -10.28 -6.11
CA LEU A 224 -7.81 -9.39 -6.26
C LEU A 224 -8.14 -7.96 -5.81
N TYR A 225 -9.29 -7.43 -6.21
CA TYR A 225 -9.73 -6.10 -5.76
C TYR A 225 -9.94 -6.04 -4.26
N TYR A 226 -10.57 -7.05 -3.66
CA TYR A 226 -10.78 -7.10 -2.22
C TYR A 226 -9.44 -7.06 -1.46
N ASP A 227 -8.51 -7.95 -1.80
CA ASP A 227 -7.22 -8.03 -1.12
C ASP A 227 -6.34 -6.80 -1.35
N LEU A 228 -6.41 -6.18 -2.53
CA LEU A 228 -5.59 -5.03 -2.90
C LEU A 228 -6.14 -3.69 -2.38
N ILE A 229 -7.45 -3.48 -2.48
CA ILE A 229 -8.07 -2.16 -2.28
C ILE A 229 -8.80 -2.09 -0.94
N ILE A 230 -9.68 -3.06 -0.65
CA ILE A 230 -10.57 -3.02 0.51
C ILE A 230 -9.84 -3.46 1.78
N LYS A 231 -9.27 -4.67 1.78
CA LYS A 231 -8.69 -5.32 2.96
C LYS A 231 -7.64 -4.47 3.68
N PRO A 232 -6.73 -3.74 2.99
CA PRO A 232 -5.76 -2.89 3.68
C PRO A 232 -6.36 -1.65 4.37
N LYS A 233 -7.60 -1.27 4.02
CA LYS A 233 -8.26 -0.04 4.47
C LYS A 233 -9.33 -0.26 5.55
N ILE A 234 -9.70 -1.52 5.80
CA ILE A 234 -10.68 -1.89 6.82
C ILE A 234 -10.02 -2.48 8.06
N ASP A 235 -10.71 -2.43 9.20
CA ASP A 235 -10.21 -3.01 10.45
C ASP A 235 -9.93 -4.52 10.34
N PRO A 236 -8.74 -5.02 10.76
CA PRO A 236 -8.40 -6.44 10.80
C PRO A 236 -9.36 -7.32 11.60
N ASN A 237 -9.96 -6.80 12.66
CA ASN A 237 -10.95 -7.50 13.47
C ASN A 237 -12.29 -7.67 12.71
N VAL A 238 -12.49 -6.91 11.63
CA VAL A 238 -13.66 -6.96 10.75
C VAL A 238 -13.33 -7.58 9.40
N TRP A 239 -12.10 -8.10 9.22
CA TRP A 239 -11.74 -8.88 8.05
C TRP A 239 -12.70 -10.03 7.88
N ILE A 240 -13.44 -10.01 6.78
CA ILE A 240 -14.27 -11.13 6.39
C ILE A 240 -13.30 -12.12 5.75
N TYR A 241 -12.99 -13.20 6.46
CA TYR A 241 -12.23 -14.30 5.86
C TYR A 241 -13.09 -14.93 4.77
N ILE A 242 -12.76 -14.59 3.52
CA ILE A 242 -13.50 -15.05 2.36
C ILE A 242 -12.61 -16.01 1.60
N ARG A 243 -13.03 -17.28 1.55
CA ARG A 243 -12.50 -18.18 0.52
C ARG A 243 -12.94 -17.62 -0.84
N PRO A 244 -12.07 -17.59 -1.87
CA PRO A 244 -12.44 -17.06 -3.20
C PRO A 244 -13.76 -17.64 -3.74
N SER A 245 -14.05 -18.91 -3.47
CA SER A 245 -15.31 -19.57 -3.84
C SER A 245 -16.58 -18.99 -3.20
N ARG A 246 -16.47 -18.20 -2.13
CA ARG A 246 -17.57 -17.53 -1.41
C ARG A 246 -17.59 -16.01 -1.61
N MET A 247 -16.70 -15.47 -2.46
CA MET A 247 -16.63 -14.01 -2.68
C MET A 247 -17.92 -13.45 -3.26
N LYS A 248 -18.56 -14.18 -4.19
CA LYS A 248 -19.87 -13.81 -4.75
C LYS A 248 -20.97 -13.65 -3.68
N GLU A 249 -21.01 -14.55 -2.70
CA GLU A 249 -22.02 -14.51 -1.62
C GLU A 249 -21.74 -13.40 -0.60
N LYS A 250 -20.46 -13.13 -0.32
CA LYS A 250 -20.02 -12.18 0.71
C LYS A 250 -19.88 -10.74 0.22
N LYS A 251 -19.87 -10.53 -1.09
CA LYS A 251 -19.72 -9.21 -1.73
C LYS A 251 -20.77 -8.19 -1.31
N ILE A 252 -22.05 -8.57 -1.26
CA ILE A 252 -23.13 -7.67 -0.79
C ILE A 252 -22.92 -7.27 0.67
N GLU A 253 -22.50 -8.22 1.52
CA GLU A 253 -22.18 -7.95 2.93
C GLU A 253 -21.00 -6.97 3.05
N ILE A 254 -19.93 -7.17 2.28
CA ILE A 254 -18.77 -6.26 2.27
C ILE A 254 -19.17 -4.86 1.84
N ILE A 255 -19.88 -4.74 0.71
CA ILE A 255 -20.30 -3.45 0.16
C ILE A 255 -21.19 -2.73 1.18
N SER A 256 -22.16 -3.43 1.77
CA SER A 256 -23.03 -2.88 2.81
C SER A 256 -22.25 -2.34 4.01
N LYS A 257 -21.25 -3.09 4.50
CA LYS A 257 -20.38 -2.62 5.59
C LYS A 257 -19.58 -1.38 5.21
N ILE A 258 -18.96 -1.35 4.02
CA ILE A 258 -18.19 -0.19 3.56
C ILE A 258 -19.11 1.05 3.46
N LEU A 259 -20.33 0.90 2.95
CA LEU A 259 -21.27 2.00 2.76
C LEU A 259 -21.84 2.55 4.08
N HIS A 260 -22.08 1.70 5.08
CA HIS A 260 -22.91 2.06 6.23
C HIS A 260 -22.19 2.04 7.59
N ASP A 261 -20.97 1.53 7.67
CA ASP A 261 -20.21 1.45 8.92
C ASP A 261 -18.90 2.25 8.80
N ASP A 262 -18.92 3.49 9.29
CA ASP A 262 -17.72 4.34 9.33
C ASP A 262 -16.69 3.83 10.35
N SER A 263 -17.11 3.04 11.33
CA SER A 263 -16.21 2.55 12.39
C SER A 263 -15.21 1.50 11.92
N ILE A 264 -15.50 0.86 10.78
CA ILE A 264 -14.61 -0.14 10.18
C ILE A 264 -13.59 0.48 9.24
N TRP A 265 -13.79 1.75 8.87
CA TRP A 265 -12.94 2.47 7.93
C TRP A 265 -11.79 3.15 8.66
N LYS A 266 -10.57 2.97 8.16
CA LYS A 266 -9.37 3.54 8.77
C LYS A 266 -8.87 4.72 7.95
N ASP A 267 -9.48 5.88 8.14
CA ASP A 267 -8.89 7.14 7.70
C ASP A 267 -7.67 7.43 8.57
N ASN A 268 -6.50 6.96 8.13
CA ASN A 268 -5.26 7.04 8.90
C ASN A 268 -4.62 8.43 8.95
N ILE A 269 -5.33 9.50 8.56
CA ILE A 269 -4.85 10.85 8.78
C ILE A 269 -6.03 11.76 9.09
N LYS A 270 -6.14 12.23 10.33
CA LYS A 270 -6.66 13.59 10.54
C LYS A 270 -5.59 14.50 9.96
N LEU A 271 -5.79 14.98 8.73
CA LEU A 271 -4.99 16.08 8.19
C LEU A 271 -5.12 17.21 9.22
N GLU A 272 -4.01 17.58 9.84
CA GLU A 272 -3.98 18.82 10.62
C GLU A 272 -4.48 19.93 9.68
N LYS A 273 -5.54 20.61 10.11
CA LYS A 273 -6.05 21.80 9.45
C LYS A 273 -5.13 22.99 9.72
#